data_AF-A0A7L2S184-F1
#
_entry.id   AF-A0A7L2S184-F1
#
_cell.length_a   1.000
_cell.length_b   1.000
_cell.length_c   1.000
_cell.angle_alpha   90.00
_cell.angle_beta   90.00
_cell.angle_gamma   90.00
#
_symmetry.space_group_name_H-M   'P 1'
#
loop_
_entity.id
_entity.type
_entity.pdbx_description
1 polymer ?
#
loop_
_entity_poly.entity_id
_entity_poly.type
_entity_poly.pdbx_seq_one_letter_code
_entity_poly.pdbx_strand_id
1 'polypeptide(L)'
;QVQGEACWPLEGNSLCTKMLTIQCGTEKLISGCRCTQLKLKHEKKAKERQIQRFLYTLWSSKKQPDVQSLVELLTAVRQCLHHRKRTGPLLLHCSGGVSQIGTLISLDCLLHQMKAERIVDIYGVTLQLARSCYLMTPTL
;
A
#
# COMPACT_ATOMS: atom_id res chain seq x y z
N GLN A 1 6.32 -17.92 12.04
CA GLN A 1 5.92 -17.13 10.85
C GLN A 1 4.85 -16.16 11.31
N VAL A 2 5.19 -14.88 11.50
CA VAL A 2 4.23 -13.88 12.01
C VAL A 2 3.28 -13.51 10.87
N GLN A 3 2.04 -13.97 10.93
CA GLN A 3 0.96 -13.48 10.09
C GLN A 3 0.86 -11.96 10.27
N GLY A 4 0.95 -11.19 9.18
CA GLY A 4 0.96 -9.72 9.18
C GLY A 4 -0.28 -9.03 9.77
N GLU A 5 -1.24 -9.80 10.30
CA GLU A 5 -2.41 -9.28 11.02
C GLU A 5 -2.09 -8.89 12.48
N ALA A 6 -0.98 -9.37 13.06
CA ALA A 6 -0.69 -9.17 14.49
C ALA A 6 -0.25 -7.73 14.89
N CYS A 7 -0.02 -6.83 13.93
CA CYS A 7 0.50 -5.48 14.22
C CYS A 7 -0.58 -4.39 14.25
N TRP A 8 -1.85 -4.72 13.97
CA TRP A 8 -2.92 -3.74 13.86
C TRP A 8 -4.11 -4.07 14.75
N PRO A 9 -4.79 -3.06 15.32
CA PRO A 9 -6.04 -3.29 16.05
C PRO A 9 -7.13 -3.83 15.13
N LEU A 10 -7.98 -4.70 15.66
CA LEU A 10 -9.22 -5.13 15.01
C LEU A 10 -10.22 -3.97 14.95
N GLU A 11 -11.23 -4.09 14.09
CA GLU A 11 -12.30 -3.09 13.97
C GLU A 11 -12.93 -2.76 15.33
N GLY A 12 -13.12 -1.46 15.60
CA GLY A 12 -13.66 -0.96 16.87
C GLY A 12 -12.67 -0.98 18.04
N ASN A 13 -11.54 -1.69 17.91
CA ASN A 13 -10.52 -1.75 18.95
C ASN A 13 -9.45 -0.66 18.80
N SER A 14 -8.70 -0.46 19.87
CA SER A 14 -7.56 0.46 19.92
C SER A 14 -6.29 -0.29 20.32
N LEU A 15 -5.17 0.03 19.68
CA LEU A 15 -3.84 -0.42 20.05
C LEU A 15 -3.08 0.74 20.68
N CYS A 16 -2.70 0.60 21.96
CA CYS A 16 -1.97 1.62 22.70
C CYS A 16 -0.51 1.19 22.88
N THR A 17 0.42 2.08 22.54
CA THR A 17 1.86 1.95 22.79
C THR A 17 2.31 3.09 23.69
N LYS A 18 3.58 3.08 24.15
CA LYS A 18 4.16 4.18 24.95
C LYS A 18 4.14 5.55 24.25
N MET A 19 3.99 5.58 22.92
CA MET A 19 4.10 6.81 22.11
C MET A 19 2.86 7.11 21.27
N LEU A 20 2.16 6.08 20.83
CA LEU A 20 1.06 6.17 19.87
C LEU A 20 -0.15 5.36 20.34
N THR A 21 -1.33 5.94 20.17
CA THR A 21 -2.61 5.22 20.18
C THR A 21 -3.13 5.12 18.75
N ILE A 22 -3.46 3.91 18.31
CA ILE A 22 -4.01 3.62 16.99
C ILE A 22 -5.44 3.13 17.18
N GLN A 23 -6.41 3.88 16.66
CA GLN A 23 -7.82 3.50 16.66
C GLN A 23 -8.21 2.97 15.28
N CYS A 24 -8.89 1.84 15.26
CA CYS A 24 -9.37 1.19 14.04
C CYS A 24 -10.82 1.60 13.76
N GLY A 25 -11.06 2.25 12.62
CA GLY A 25 -12.41 2.50 12.12
C GLY A 25 -13.02 1.27 11.45
N THR A 26 -14.23 1.44 10.94
CA THR A 26 -14.94 0.40 10.19
C THR A 26 -14.20 0.01 8.91
N GLU A 27 -14.13 -1.29 8.65
CA GLU A 27 -13.60 -1.83 7.40
C GLU A 27 -14.62 -1.68 6.26
N LYS A 28 -14.14 -1.27 5.08
CA LYS A 28 -14.95 -1.15 3.86
C LYS A 28 -14.28 -1.90 2.72
N LEU A 29 -15.08 -2.41 1.79
CA LEU A 29 -14.55 -2.96 0.55
C LEU A 29 -14.45 -1.85 -0.50
N ILE A 30 -13.25 -1.59 -1.01
CA ILE A 30 -13.00 -0.64 -2.10
C ILE A 30 -12.25 -1.41 -3.18
N SER A 31 -12.87 -1.58 -4.36
CA SER A 31 -12.24 -2.29 -5.49
C SER A 31 -11.71 -3.68 -5.10
N GLY A 32 -12.51 -4.46 -4.38
CA GLY A 32 -12.12 -5.79 -3.90
C GLY A 32 -11.05 -5.79 -2.78
N CYS A 33 -10.56 -4.63 -2.35
CA CYS A 33 -9.56 -4.48 -1.31
C CYS A 33 -10.22 -4.08 0.02
N ARG A 34 -9.76 -4.66 1.12
CA ARG A 34 -10.20 -4.25 2.46
C ARG A 34 -9.54 -2.91 2.80
N CYS A 35 -10.34 -1.88 3.01
CA CYS A 35 -9.88 -0.53 3.33
C CYS A 35 -10.33 -0.15 4.74
N THR A 36 -9.39 0.31 5.55
CA THR A 36 -9.65 0.70 6.94
C THR A 36 -9.06 2.08 7.22
N GLN A 37 -9.86 2.97 7.80
CA GLN A 37 -9.36 4.25 8.32
C GLN A 37 -8.74 4.04 9.70
N LEU A 38 -7.50 4.45 9.86
CA LEU A 38 -6.78 4.42 11.13
C LEU A 38 -6.61 5.85 11.64
N LYS A 39 -6.87 6.06 12.93
CA LYS A 39 -6.60 7.32 13.62
C LYS A 39 -5.43 7.12 14.57
N LEU A 40 -4.32 7.78 14.26
CA LEU A 40 -3.08 7.71 15.03
C LEU A 40 -2.93 8.98 15.87
N LYS A 41 -2.91 8.82 17.19
CA LYS A 41 -2.68 9.90 18.15
C LYS A 41 -1.32 9.73 18.79
N HIS A 42 -0.50 10.78 18.78
CA HIS A 42 0.76 10.82 19.50
C HIS A 42 0.54 11.32 20.92
N GLU A 43 0.72 10.44 21.90
CA GLU A 43 0.34 10.68 23.30
C GLU A 43 1.04 11.91 23.89
N LYS A 44 2.34 12.08 23.61
CA LYS A 44 3.13 13.19 24.18
C LYS A 44 3.08 14.50 23.40
N LYS A 45 2.61 14.49 22.14
CA LYS A 45 2.75 15.65 21.23
C LYS A 45 1.42 16.29 20.85
N ALA A 46 0.30 15.81 21.41
CA ALA A 46 -1.06 16.25 21.07
C ALA A 46 -1.30 16.35 19.55
N LYS A 47 -0.64 15.49 18.77
CA LYS A 47 -0.73 15.43 17.31
C LYS A 47 -1.52 14.21 16.91
N GLU A 48 -2.45 14.40 15.97
CA GLU A 48 -3.25 13.33 15.40
C GLU A 48 -3.08 13.28 13.89
N ARG A 49 -3.09 12.06 13.33
CA ARG A 49 -3.08 11.83 11.90
C ARG A 49 -4.03 10.70 11.55
N GLN A 50 -4.83 10.91 10.50
CA GLN A 50 -5.61 9.85 9.89
C GLN A 50 -4.79 9.17 8.80
N ILE A 51 -4.83 7.85 8.72
CA ILE A 51 -4.18 7.02 7.68
C ILE A 51 -5.26 6.14 7.05
N GLN A 52 -5.15 5.89 5.75
CA GLN A 52 -5.96 4.88 5.07
C GLN A 52 -5.08 3.65 4.85
N ARG A 53 -5.53 2.48 5.30
CA ARG A 53 -4.85 1.20 5.10
C ARG A 53 -5.63 0.40 4.07
N PHE A 54 -4.97 0.04 2.99
CA PHE A 54 -5.49 -0.92 2.00
C PHE A 54 -4.83 -2.27 2.24
N LEU A 55 -5.65 -3.32 2.31
CA LEU A 55 -5.22 -4.70 2.46
C LEU A 55 -5.76 -5.52 1.29
N TYR A 56 -4.82 -5.94 0.44
CA TYR A 56 -5.09 -6.77 -0.72
C TYR A 56 -4.68 -8.20 -0.42
N THR A 57 -5.63 -9.13 -0.46
CA THR A 57 -5.44 -10.54 -0.04
C THR A 57 -5.41 -11.52 -1.21
N LEU A 58 -5.63 -11.05 -2.44
CA LEU A 58 -5.73 -11.91 -3.62
C LEU A 58 -4.38 -12.24 -4.27
N TRP A 59 -3.26 -11.76 -3.69
CA TRP A 59 -1.91 -12.12 -4.11
C TRP A 59 -1.22 -12.98 -3.05
N SER A 60 -0.74 -14.15 -3.44
CA SER A 60 0.09 -15.02 -2.58
C SER A 60 1.18 -15.73 -3.40
N SER A 61 2.05 -16.50 -2.75
CA SER A 61 3.02 -17.34 -3.45
C SER A 61 2.38 -18.42 -4.33
N LYS A 62 1.13 -18.80 -4.05
CA LYS A 62 0.40 -19.85 -4.78
C LYS A 62 -0.58 -19.30 -5.82
N LYS A 63 -0.91 -18.01 -5.74
CA LYS A 63 -1.94 -17.39 -6.56
C LYS A 63 -1.50 -16.00 -6.99
N GLN A 64 -1.37 -15.84 -8.30
CA GLN A 64 -1.17 -14.53 -8.91
C GLN A 64 -2.48 -13.72 -8.89
N PRO A 65 -2.39 -12.40 -8.75
CA PRO A 65 -3.54 -11.53 -8.78
C PRO A 65 -4.07 -11.40 -10.20
N ASP A 66 -5.35 -11.05 -10.31
CA ASP A 66 -5.91 -10.60 -11.56
C ASP A 66 -5.40 -9.18 -11.90
N VAL A 67 -5.04 -8.94 -13.16
CA VAL A 67 -4.45 -7.66 -13.61
C VAL A 67 -5.42 -6.50 -13.38
N GLN A 68 -6.70 -6.71 -13.67
CA GLN A 68 -7.72 -5.68 -13.49
C GLN A 68 -7.82 -5.30 -12.00
N SER A 69 -7.82 -6.29 -11.11
CA SER A 69 -7.86 -6.02 -9.66
C SER A 69 -6.64 -5.24 -9.14
N LEU A 70 -5.44 -5.45 -9.70
CA LEU A 70 -4.25 -4.66 -9.34
C LEU A 70 -4.37 -3.20 -9.79
N VAL A 71 -4.87 -2.98 -11.02
CA VAL A 71 -5.09 -1.64 -11.55
C VAL A 71 -6.13 -0.90 -10.72
N GLU A 72 -7.20 -1.57 -10.30
CA GLU A 72 -8.22 -0.99 -9.44
C GLU A 72 -7.70 -0.65 -8.04
N LEU A 73 -6.89 -1.51 -7.43
CA LEU A 73 -6.19 -1.22 -6.18
C LEU A 73 -5.34 0.04 -6.29
N LEU A 74 -4.46 0.13 -7.30
CA LEU A 74 -3.58 1.29 -7.50
C LEU A 74 -4.39 2.57 -7.76
N THR A 75 -5.49 2.45 -8.51
CA THR A 75 -6.40 3.58 -8.77
C THR A 75 -7.03 4.09 -7.47
N ALA A 76 -7.55 3.19 -6.63
CA ALA A 76 -8.14 3.55 -5.33
C ALA A 76 -7.12 4.19 -4.37
N VAL A 77 -5.89 3.66 -4.33
CA VAL A 77 -4.79 4.23 -3.54
C VAL A 77 -4.46 5.65 -4.00
N ARG A 78 -4.33 5.88 -5.31
CA ARG A 78 -4.03 7.20 -5.87
C ARG A 78 -5.13 8.23 -5.62
N GLN A 79 -6.39 7.84 -5.77
CA GLN A 79 -7.52 8.73 -5.44
C GLN A 79 -7.45 9.21 -3.99
N CYS A 80 -7.12 8.32 -3.05
CA CYS A 80 -6.93 8.67 -1.64
C CYS A 80 -5.75 9.63 -1.39
N LEU A 81 -4.70 9.59 -2.21
CA LEU A 81 -3.56 10.51 -2.13
C LEU A 81 -3.91 11.91 -2.64
N HIS A 82 -4.64 12.01 -3.76
CA HIS A 82 -5.01 13.28 -4.37
C HIS A 82 -5.86 14.18 -3.46
N HIS A 83 -6.69 13.60 -2.60
CA HIS A 83 -7.56 14.36 -1.71
C HIS A 83 -6.87 14.94 -0.45
N ARG A 84 -5.53 14.77 -0.28
CA ARG A 84 -4.83 15.16 0.95
C ARG A 84 -3.74 16.22 0.70
N LYS A 85 -3.90 17.40 1.30
CA LYS A 85 -2.98 18.57 1.19
C LYS A 85 -1.56 18.35 1.74
N ARG A 86 -1.34 17.32 2.57
CA ARG A 86 -0.03 16.93 3.14
C ARG A 86 0.12 15.41 3.07
N THR A 87 0.56 14.89 1.94
CA THR A 87 0.89 13.47 1.76
C THR A 87 2.35 13.24 2.11
N GLY A 88 2.58 12.43 3.15
CA GLY A 88 3.87 11.77 3.33
C GLY A 88 4.00 10.60 2.34
N PRO A 89 5.14 9.89 2.34
CA PRO A 89 5.33 8.73 1.46
C PRO A 89 4.26 7.67 1.70
N LEU A 90 3.90 6.95 0.63
CA LEU A 90 3.07 5.75 0.71
C LEU A 90 3.89 4.61 1.34
N LEU A 91 3.34 3.95 2.35
CA LEU A 91 3.93 2.76 2.94
C LEU A 91 3.31 1.52 2.30
N LEU A 92 4.15 0.68 1.69
CA LEU A 92 3.78 -0.60 1.11
C LEU A 92 4.56 -1.71 1.83
N HIS A 93 3.88 -2.80 2.15
CA HIS A 93 4.49 -3.99 2.75
C HIS A 93 3.76 -5.23 2.24
N CYS A 94 4.46 -6.37 2.20
CA CYS A 94 3.89 -7.67 1.88
C CYS A 94 4.33 -8.68 2.95
N SER A 95 3.52 -9.72 3.15
CA SER A 95 3.93 -10.91 3.91
C SER A 95 4.73 -11.92 3.07
N GLY A 96 4.72 -11.75 1.74
CA GLY A 96 5.43 -12.57 0.77
C GLY A 96 6.83 -12.04 0.42
N GLY A 97 7.21 -12.23 -0.84
CA GLY A 97 8.50 -11.79 -1.37
C GLY A 97 8.51 -10.31 -1.78
N VAL A 98 9.64 -9.66 -1.56
CA VAL A 98 9.92 -8.26 -1.94
C VAL A 98 9.77 -7.99 -3.44
N SER A 99 9.81 -9.02 -4.29
CA SER A 99 9.52 -8.89 -5.73
C SER A 99 8.07 -8.49 -6.02
N GLN A 100 7.09 -8.90 -5.21
CA GLN A 100 5.68 -8.52 -5.38
C GLN A 100 5.47 -7.02 -5.15
N ILE A 101 6.14 -6.47 -4.13
CA ILE A 101 6.19 -5.03 -3.89
C ILE A 101 6.76 -4.32 -5.12
N GLY A 102 7.82 -4.89 -5.69
CA GLY A 102 8.45 -4.35 -6.88
C GLY A 102 7.57 -4.31 -8.11
N THR A 103 6.80 -5.39 -8.34
CA THR A 103 5.81 -5.44 -9.42
C THR A 103 4.74 -4.38 -9.25
N LEU A 104 4.21 -4.18 -8.03
CA LEU A 104 3.23 -3.12 -7.75
C LEU A 104 3.78 -1.71 -8.00
N ILE A 105 5.00 -1.42 -7.52
CA ILE A 105 5.66 -0.12 -7.73
C ILE A 105 5.87 0.11 -9.23
N SER A 106 6.38 -0.90 -9.93
CA SER A 106 6.63 -0.81 -11.38
C SER A 106 5.33 -0.56 -12.15
N LEU A 107 4.27 -1.29 -11.84
CA LEU A 107 2.95 -1.09 -12.46
C LEU A 107 2.41 0.32 -12.18
N ASP A 108 2.54 0.83 -10.95
CA ASP A 108 2.13 2.19 -10.60
C ASP A 108 2.90 3.23 -11.44
N CYS A 109 4.22 3.09 -11.55
CA CYS A 109 5.05 3.97 -12.39
C CYS A 109 4.64 3.91 -13.87
N LEU A 110 4.45 2.72 -14.43
CA LEU A 110 4.06 2.54 -15.84
C LEU A 110 2.68 3.13 -16.13
N LEU A 111 1.71 2.94 -15.22
CA LEU A 111 0.39 3.57 -15.33
C LEU A 111 0.47 5.10 -15.24
N HIS A 112 1.43 5.65 -14.49
CA HIS A 112 1.69 7.08 -14.47
C HIS A 112 2.26 7.58 -15.79
N GLN A 113 3.32 6.94 -16.31
CA GLN A 113 3.94 7.30 -17.59
C GLN A 113 2.90 7.26 -18.72
N MET A 114 2.08 6.20 -18.78
CA MET A 114 1.05 6.06 -19.79
C MET A 114 0.03 7.21 -19.72
N LYS A 115 -0.37 7.64 -18.52
CA LYS A 115 -1.37 8.70 -18.33
C LYS A 115 -0.81 10.10 -18.58
N ALA A 116 0.40 10.38 -18.08
CA ALA A 116 1.00 11.71 -18.10
C ALA A 116 1.79 11.99 -19.38
N GLU A 117 2.52 11.00 -19.88
CA GLU A 117 3.53 11.16 -20.93
C GLU A 117 3.15 10.42 -22.23
N ARG A 118 2.12 9.56 -22.20
CA ARG A 118 1.71 8.70 -23.33
C ARG A 118 2.79 7.72 -23.79
N ILE A 119 3.73 7.39 -22.90
CA ILE A 119 4.78 6.39 -23.13
C ILE A 119 4.73 5.30 -22.05
N VAL A 120 5.36 4.16 -22.34
CA VAL A 120 5.55 3.06 -21.39
C VAL A 120 6.96 2.51 -21.58
N ASP A 121 7.83 2.66 -20.57
CA ASP A 121 9.18 2.10 -20.58
C ASP A 121 9.36 1.06 -19.46
N ILE A 122 8.97 -0.18 -19.77
CA ILE A 122 9.04 -1.30 -18.83
C ILE A 122 10.47 -1.53 -18.34
N TYR A 123 11.45 -1.46 -19.24
CA TYR A 123 12.85 -1.71 -18.90
C TYR A 123 13.40 -0.58 -18.01
N GLY A 124 13.17 0.69 -18.39
CA GLY A 124 13.64 1.84 -17.63
C GLY A 124 13.09 1.87 -16.21
N VAL A 125 11.78 1.64 -16.04
CA VAL A 125 11.14 1.56 -14.72
C VAL A 125 11.71 0.42 -13.89
N THR A 126 11.85 -0.77 -14.49
CA THR A 126 12.38 -1.95 -13.79
C THR A 126 13.85 -1.76 -13.38
N LEU A 127 14.67 -1.19 -14.26
CA LEU A 127 16.07 -0.89 -14.01
C LEU A 127 16.23 0.15 -12.89
N GLN A 128 15.42 1.21 -12.89
CA GLN A 128 15.43 2.23 -11.85
C GLN A 128 15.08 1.63 -10.48
N LEU A 129 14.11 0.73 -10.43
CA LEU A 129 13.74 0.03 -9.21
C LEU A 129 14.86 -0.91 -8.74
N ALA A 130 15.43 -1.71 -9.64
CA ALA A 130 16.54 -2.61 -9.32
C ALA A 130 17.78 -1.87 -8.78
N ARG A 131 18.08 -0.67 -9.33
CA ARG A 131 19.16 0.20 -8.82
C ARG A 131 18.87 0.76 -7.43
N SER A 132 17.60 0.97 -7.09
CA SER A 132 17.19 1.47 -5.77
C SER A 132 17.15 0.35 -4.73
N CYS A 133 16.66 -0.83 -5.12
CA CYS A 133 16.69 -2.04 -4.32
C CYS A 133 16.61 -3.27 -5.23
N TYR A 134 17.71 -3.97 -5.39
CA TYR A 134 17.81 -5.15 -6.26
C TYR A 134 16.80 -6.25 -5.90
N LEU A 135 16.46 -6.39 -4.62
CA LEU A 135 15.50 -7.39 -4.14
C LEU A 135 14.05 -7.10 -4.56
N MET A 136 13.76 -5.86 -4.97
CA MET A 136 12.46 -5.47 -5.52
C MET A 136 12.41 -5.58 -7.04
N THR A 137 13.37 -6.25 -7.68
CA THR A 137 13.28 -6.50 -9.13
C THR A 137 12.07 -7.40 -9.40
N PRO A 138 11.08 -6.96 -10.20
CA PRO A 138 9.97 -7.80 -10.63
C PRO A 138 10.51 -9.04 -11.34
N THR A 139 10.02 -10.21 -10.96
CA THR A 139 10.37 -11.49 -11.58
C THR A 139 9.20 -11.98 -12.44
N LEU A 140 9.53 -12.70 -13.52
CA LEU A 140 8.54 -13.44 -14.33
C LEU A 140 7.88 -14.58 -13.53
#